data_AF-A0A496Y3F0-F1
#
_entry.id   AF-A0A496Y3F0-F1
#
_cell.length_a   1.000
_cell.length_b   1.000
_cell.length_c   1.000
_cell.angle_alpha   90.00
_cell.angle_beta   90.00
_cell.angle_gamma   90.00
#
_symmetry.space_group_name_H-M   'P 1'
#
loop_
_entity.id
_entity.type
_entity.pdbx_description
1 polymer ?
#
loop_
_entity_poly.entity_id
_entity_poly.type
_entity_poly.pdbx_seq_one_letter_code
_entity_poly.pdbx_strand_id
1 'polypeptide(L)' 'MKDLLDKLQAHQTTIHVCEACANKRLMPPDEMIDRAKISGGAVLVDLMAAPEYQVFIF' A
#
# COMPACT_ATOMS: atom_id res chain seq x y z
N MET A 1 0.43 -13.12 -8.93
CA MET A 1 0.09 -12.01 -7.99
C MET A 1 -0.92 -11.03 -8.56
N LYS A 2 -0.89 -10.73 -9.87
CA LYS A 2 -1.85 -9.82 -10.51
C LYS A 2 -3.31 -10.10 -10.15
N ASP A 3 -3.75 -11.36 -10.23
CA ASP A 3 -5.15 -11.73 -9.94
C ASP A 3 -5.61 -11.39 -8.52
N LEU A 4 -4.70 -11.42 -7.53
CA LEU A 4 -5.02 -11.03 -6.15
C LEU A 4 -5.11 -9.51 -6.01
N LEU A 5 -4.23 -8.78 -6.68
CA LEU A 5 -4.27 -7.30 -6.70
C LEU A 5 -5.53 -6.79 -7.40
N ASP A 6 -5.94 -7.44 -8.50
CA ASP A 6 -7.16 -7.09 -9.21
C ASP A 6 -8.41 -7.30 -8.33
N LYS A 7 -8.44 -8.36 -7.49
CA LYS A 7 -9.50 -8.56 -6.48
C LYS A 7 -9.53 -7.44 -5.43
N LEU A 8 -8.38 -7.03 -4.92
CA LEU A 8 -8.29 -5.94 -3.95
C LEU A 8 -8.79 -4.60 -4.54
N GLN A 9 -8.47 -4.34 -5.81
CA GLN A 9 -8.97 -3.17 -6.54
C GLN A 9 -10.50 -3.22 -6.72
N ALA A 10 -11.06 -4.39 -7.06
CA ALA A 10 -12.51 -4.56 -7.15
C ALA A 10 -13.23 -4.30 -5.82
N HIS A 11 -12.59 -4.60 -4.69
CA HIS A 11 -13.05 -4.26 -3.34
C HIS A 11 -12.69 -2.84 -2.90
N GLN A 12 -12.18 -2.00 -3.81
CA GLN A 12 -11.80 -0.62 -3.56
C GLN A 12 -10.77 -0.45 -2.42
N THR A 13 -9.97 -1.49 -2.17
CA THR A 13 -8.97 -1.50 -1.10
C THR A 13 -7.87 -0.49 -1.39
N THR A 14 -7.48 0.30 -0.38
CA THR A 14 -6.35 1.21 -0.48
C THR A 14 -5.04 0.43 -0.35
N ILE A 15 -4.13 0.62 -1.30
CA ILE A 15 -2.81 -0.01 -1.29
C ILE A 15 -1.76 1.05 -0.98
N HIS A 16 -1.12 0.93 0.18
CA HIS A 16 -0.05 1.86 0.57
C HIS A 16 1.30 1.38 0.06
N VAL A 17 2.02 2.24 -0.64
CA VAL A 17 3.40 2.01 -1.07
C VAL A 17 4.31 2.92 -0.26
N CYS A 18 5.30 2.35 0.43
CA CYS A 18 6.25 3.14 1.21
C CYS A 18 7.09 4.06 0.30
N GLU A 19 7.08 5.36 0.57
CA GLU A 19 7.79 6.38 -0.20
C GLU A 19 9.29 6.12 -0.30
N ALA A 20 9.96 5.86 0.83
CA ALA A 20 11.38 5.55 0.83
C ALA A 20 11.71 4.28 0.02
N CYS A 21 10.81 3.30 0.01
CA CYS A 21 10.98 2.06 -0.74
C CYS A 21 10.75 2.24 -2.24
N ALA A 22 9.77 3.04 -2.65
CA ALA A 22 9.50 3.39 -4.03
C ALA A 22 10.65 4.22 -4.62
N ASN A 23 11.10 5.24 -3.89
CA ASN A 23 12.22 6.10 -4.31
C ASN A 23 13.51 5.29 -4.52
N LYS A 24 13.85 4.37 -3.60
CA LYS A 24 15.02 3.49 -3.76
C LYS A 24 14.92 2.54 -4.96
N ARG A 25 13.71 2.23 -5.42
CA ARG A 25 13.44 1.36 -6.57
C ARG A 25 13.14 2.15 -7.85
N LEU A 26 13.25 3.48 -7.80
CA LEU A 26 12.95 4.37 -8.93
C LEU A 26 11.55 4.14 -9.50
N MET A 27 10.56 3.87 -8.63
CA MET A 27 9.17 3.67 -9.03
C MET A 27 8.41 5.00 -8.92
N PRO A 28 8.10 5.67 -10.04
CA PRO A 28 7.37 6.92 -10.03
C PRO A 28 5.86 6.69 -9.78
N PRO A 29 5.11 7.72 -9.34
CA PRO A 29 3.69 7.56 -8.99
C PRO A 29 2.77 7.14 -10.14
N ASP A 30 3.11 7.49 -11.38
CA ASP A 30 2.34 7.21 -12.60
C ASP A 30 2.44 5.74 -13.04
N GLU A 31 3.45 5.01 -12.58
CA GLU A 31 3.58 3.56 -12.79
C GLU A 31 2.85 2.73 -11.74
N MET A 32 2.22 3.37 -10.75
CA MET A 32 1.49 2.68 -9.70
C MET A 32 0.15 2.17 -10.21
N ILE A 33 -0.26 1.00 -9.70
CA ILE A 33 -1.61 0.46 -9.97
C ILE A 33 -2.69 1.39 -9.42
N ASP A 34 -3.90 1.31 -9.98
CA ASP A 34 -5.00 2.16 -9.52
C ASP A 34 -5.27 2.00 -8.01
N ARG A 35 -5.60 3.12 -7.36
CA ARG A 35 -5.80 3.25 -5.91
C ARG A 35 -4.58 2.94 -5.03
N ALA A 36 -3.41 2.69 -5.61
CA ALA A 36 -2.17 2.71 -4.86
C ALA A 36 -1.79 4.15 -4.50
N LYS A 37 -1.32 4.36 -3.28
CA LYS A 37 -0.90 5.65 -2.75
C LYS A 37 0.49 5.56 -2.15
N ILE A 38 1.39 6.44 -2.59
CA ILE A 38 2.67 6.64 -1.92
C ILE A 38 2.42 7.26 -0.54
N SER A 39 2.93 6.60 0.50
CA SER A 39 2.75 6.98 1.90
C SER A 39 4.08 6.97 2.64
N GLY A 40 4.26 7.91 3.57
CA GLY A 40 5.38 7.89 4.50
C GLY A 40 5.26 6.75 5.51
N GLY A 41 6.39 6.32 6.08
CA GLY A 41 6.44 5.17 6.99
C GLY A 41 5.57 5.30 8.24
N ALA A 42 5.33 6.53 8.73
CA ALA A 42 4.47 6.78 9.88
C ALA A 42 3.04 6.25 9.68
N VAL A 43 2.50 6.31 8.45
CA VAL A 43 1.14 5.81 8.14
C VAL A 43 1.01 4.32 8.46
N LEU A 44 2.05 3.52 8.20
CA LEU A 44 2.03 2.10 8.55
C LEU A 44 1.95 1.91 10.07
N VAL A 45 2.73 2.70 10.82
CA VAL A 45 2.74 2.62 12.29
C VAL A 45 1.37 3.00 12.85
N ASP A 46 0.76 4.06 12.33
CA ASP A 46 -0.57 4.52 12.74
C ASP A 46 -1.63 3.43 12.47
N LEU A 47 -1.60 2.80 11.29
CA LEU A 47 -2.52 1.71 10.94
C LEU A 47 -2.29 0.45 11.77
N MET A 48 -1.05 0.13 12.13
CA MET A 48 -0.73 -1.03 12.97
C MET A 48 -1.15 -0.83 14.43
N ALA A 49 -1.16 0.42 14.91
CA ALA A 49 -1.55 0.77 16.27
C ALA A 49 -3.07 1.00 16.41
N ALA A 50 -3.78 1.21 15.32
CA ALA A 50 -5.21 1.47 15.30
C ALA A 50 -6.02 0.23 15.73
N PRO A 51 -6.95 0.35 16.70
CA PRO A 51 -7.69 -0.78 17.25
C PRO A 51 -8.66 -1.43 16.24
N GLU A 52 -8.97 -0.75 15.15
CA GLU A 52 -9.87 -1.23 14.09
C GLU A 52 -9.20 -2.24 13.16
N TYR A 53 -7.88 -2.39 13.22
CA TYR A 53 -7.12 -3.22 12.29
C TYR A 53 -6.44 -4.39 13.00
N GLN A 54 -6.44 -5.54 12.32
CA GLN A 54 -5.56 -6.66 12.64
C GLN A 54 -4.45 -6.75 11.61
N VAL A 55 -3.23 -6.98 12.07
CA VAL A 55 -2.03 -6.95 11.24
C VAL A 55 -1.61 -8.37 10.89
N PHE A 56 -1.48 -8.64 9.60
CA PHE A 56 -0.91 -9.87 9.04
C PHE A 56 0.33 -9.51 8.21
N ILE A 57 1.45 -10.21 8.42
CA ILE A 57 2.73 -9.95 7.74
C ILE A 57 3.10 -11.17 6.91
N PHE A 58 3.60 -10.92 5.68
CA PHE A 58 3.97 -11.93 4.69
C PHE A 58 5.39 -11.68 4.16
#